data_AF-A0A9E3YEK9-F1
#
_entry.id   AF-A0A9E3YEK9-F1
#
_cell.length_a   1.000
_cell.length_b   1.000
_cell.length_c   1.000
_cell.angle_alpha   90.00
_cell.angle_beta   90.00
_cell.angle_gamma   90.00
#
_symmetry.space_group_name_H-M   'P 1'
#
loop_
_entity.id
_entity.type
_entity.pdbx_description
1 polymer ?
#
loop_
_entity_poly.entity_id
_entity_poly.type
_entity_poly.pdbx_seq_one_letter_code
_entity_poly.pdbx_strand_id
1 'polypeptide(L)'
;MNDQSPPADERGLFLDDLEAKFDTFQALRKSDKAAADAVLDQLGASDELDRQILLEVSARRPLGRPDRFPAAHALAVRSLEVLDRNGTRQIKVKAAGPLDPVASYLVQLVTGFIVRSYVSSAIDSMHKLYARRWANALVDDPARAMLGRARYETEKLQSGFKRNPLGVPTFLLGGAAVSAAGTAMQQVVTSALTSTWSKVVATIVLAAVFGAISWIVIRGAAIARRRIRLTSRDALDALWETIGRCGHPPGDQSKTFALIALIILAVGWLSIPIGLVVSFLT
;
A
#
# COMPACT_ATOMS: atom_id res chain seq x y z
N MET A 1 -43.31 -35.01 -32.57
CA MET A 1 -42.20 -34.48 -31.74
C MET A 1 -41.82 -33.14 -32.36
N ASN A 2 -42.53 -32.08 -31.97
CA ASN A 2 -42.35 -30.74 -32.54
C ASN A 2 -41.16 -30.08 -31.84
N ASP A 3 -39.99 -30.12 -32.46
CA ASP A 3 -38.86 -29.26 -32.11
C ASP A 3 -39.13 -27.88 -32.72
N GLN A 4 -39.98 -27.09 -32.06
CA GLN A 4 -40.10 -25.66 -32.30
C GLN A 4 -39.14 -24.94 -31.37
N SER A 5 -37.84 -25.05 -31.66
CA SER A 5 -36.88 -24.09 -31.16
C SER A 5 -37.24 -22.71 -31.76
N PRO A 6 -37.52 -21.68 -30.95
CA PRO A 6 -37.91 -20.37 -31.47
C PRO A 6 -36.79 -19.77 -32.35
N PRO A 7 -37.14 -18.96 -33.37
CA PRO A 7 -36.16 -18.33 -34.25
C PRO A 7 -35.13 -17.53 -33.44
N ALA A 8 -33.90 -17.40 -33.95
CA ALA A 8 -32.79 -16.75 -33.23
C ALA A 8 -33.09 -15.30 -32.80
N ASP A 9 -34.04 -14.63 -33.46
CA ASP A 9 -34.54 -13.28 -33.14
C ASP A 9 -35.41 -13.20 -31.88
N GLU A 10 -36.02 -14.32 -31.43
CA GLU A 10 -36.87 -14.35 -30.22
C GLU A 10 -36.10 -14.73 -28.94
N ARG A 11 -34.86 -15.20 -29.09
CA ARG A 11 -33.94 -15.36 -27.96
C ARG A 11 -33.33 -14.00 -27.68
N GLY A 12 -33.93 -13.24 -26.77
CA GLY A 12 -33.33 -12.02 -26.23
C GLY A 12 -31.85 -12.26 -25.91
N LEU A 13 -31.01 -11.26 -26.17
CA LEU A 13 -29.58 -11.42 -25.90
C LEU A 13 -29.42 -11.67 -24.40
N PHE A 14 -28.52 -12.57 -24.02
CA PHE A 14 -28.20 -12.77 -22.59
C PHE A 14 -27.83 -11.46 -21.89
N LEU A 15 -27.27 -10.50 -22.64
CA LEU A 15 -27.03 -9.14 -22.18
C LEU A 15 -28.32 -8.43 -21.76
N ASP A 16 -29.38 -8.52 -22.56
CA ASP A 16 -30.67 -7.86 -22.30
C ASP A 16 -31.33 -8.43 -21.04
N ASP A 17 -31.28 -9.75 -20.87
CA ASP A 17 -31.78 -10.42 -19.65
C ASP A 17 -30.99 -9.99 -18.40
N LEU A 18 -29.67 -9.86 -18.54
CA LEU A 18 -28.79 -9.44 -17.45
C LEU A 18 -29.01 -7.96 -17.09
N GLU A 19 -29.16 -7.10 -18.10
CA GLU A 19 -29.50 -5.68 -17.93
C GLU A 19 -30.85 -5.52 -17.24
N ALA A 20 -31.88 -6.27 -17.64
CA ALA A 20 -33.20 -6.24 -17.01
C ALA A 20 -33.14 -6.61 -15.51
N LYS A 21 -32.33 -7.61 -15.15
CA LYS A 21 -32.11 -7.99 -13.74
C LYS A 21 -31.39 -6.90 -12.96
N PHE A 22 -30.33 -6.31 -13.52
CA PHE A 22 -29.63 -5.19 -12.88
C PHE A 22 -30.51 -3.95 -12.73
N ASP A 23 -31.38 -3.69 -13.70
CA ASP A 23 -32.33 -2.59 -13.68
C ASP A 23 -33.35 -2.75 -12.57
N THR A 24 -33.90 -3.96 -12.44
CA THR A 24 -34.81 -4.34 -11.36
C THR A 24 -34.12 -4.20 -10.00
N PHE A 25 -32.89 -4.69 -9.86
CA PHE A 25 -32.10 -4.52 -8.65
C PHE A 25 -31.91 -3.04 -8.27
N GLN A 26 -31.47 -2.19 -9.22
CA GLN A 26 -31.22 -0.78 -8.95
C GLN A 26 -32.49 0.00 -8.57
N ALA A 27 -33.63 -0.36 -9.14
CA ALA A 27 -34.93 0.23 -8.80
C ALA A 27 -35.36 -0.11 -7.37
N LEU A 28 -35.19 -1.38 -6.96
CA LEU A 28 -35.63 -1.86 -5.66
C LEU A 28 -34.68 -1.49 -4.51
N ARG A 29 -33.37 -1.36 -4.78
CA ARG A 29 -32.32 -1.24 -3.74
C ARG A 29 -32.55 -0.16 -2.69
N LYS A 30 -33.25 0.92 -3.02
CA LYS A 30 -33.54 2.03 -2.09
C LYS A 30 -34.89 1.93 -1.39
N SER A 31 -35.86 1.25 -2.00
CA SER A 31 -37.25 1.20 -1.54
C SER A 31 -37.62 -0.10 -0.86
N ASP A 32 -37.10 -1.23 -1.35
CA ASP A 32 -37.38 -2.57 -0.85
C ASP A 32 -36.10 -3.41 -0.86
N LYS A 33 -35.48 -3.51 0.31
CA LYS A 33 -34.23 -4.25 0.49
C LYS A 33 -34.43 -5.75 0.31
N ALA A 34 -35.56 -6.30 0.78
CA ALA A 34 -35.82 -7.74 0.68
C ALA A 34 -36.05 -8.17 -0.77
N ALA A 35 -36.81 -7.38 -1.54
CA ALA A 35 -36.99 -7.63 -2.96
C ALA A 35 -35.70 -7.44 -3.77
N ALA A 36 -34.87 -6.44 -3.43
CA ALA A 36 -33.55 -6.26 -4.04
C ALA A 36 -32.62 -7.45 -3.75
N ASP A 37 -32.64 -7.97 -2.52
CA ASP A 37 -31.85 -9.14 -2.13
C ASP A 37 -32.29 -10.41 -2.87
N ALA A 38 -33.60 -10.59 -3.10
CA ALA A 38 -34.11 -11.71 -3.89
C ALA A 38 -33.63 -11.66 -5.37
N VAL A 39 -33.47 -10.47 -5.94
CA VAL A 39 -32.89 -10.33 -7.30
C VAL A 39 -31.41 -10.72 -7.30
N LEU A 40 -30.67 -10.41 -6.24
CA LEU A 40 -29.27 -10.83 -6.10
C LEU A 40 -29.17 -12.35 -5.94
N ASP A 41 -30.08 -12.98 -5.21
CA ASP A 41 -30.13 -14.45 -5.07
C ASP A 41 -30.37 -15.13 -6.42
N GLN A 42 -31.25 -14.57 -7.26
CA GLN A 42 -31.48 -15.05 -8.63
C GLN A 42 -30.27 -14.88 -9.56
N LEU A 43 -29.40 -13.92 -9.26
CA LEU A 43 -28.12 -13.72 -9.94
C LEU A 43 -27.01 -14.63 -9.37
N GLY A 44 -27.31 -15.45 -8.36
CA GLY A 44 -26.41 -16.43 -7.76
C GLY A 44 -25.60 -15.90 -6.59
N ALA A 45 -25.99 -14.79 -5.96
CA ALA A 45 -25.29 -14.29 -4.78
C ALA A 45 -25.52 -15.22 -3.58
N SER A 46 -24.42 -15.78 -3.04
CA SER A 46 -24.50 -16.71 -1.92
C SER A 46 -24.08 -16.08 -0.60
N ASP A 47 -23.18 -15.10 -0.63
CA ASP A 47 -22.66 -14.41 0.54
C ASP A 47 -22.64 -12.88 0.37
N GLU A 48 -22.17 -12.16 1.39
CA GLU A 48 -22.08 -10.70 1.34
C GLU A 48 -21.06 -10.20 0.31
N LEU A 49 -20.01 -10.98 0.02
CA LEU A 49 -19.00 -10.62 -0.96
C LEU A 49 -19.59 -10.71 -2.38
N ASP A 50 -20.33 -11.76 -2.69
CA ASP A 50 -21.05 -11.92 -3.96
C ASP A 50 -22.04 -10.77 -4.18
N ARG A 51 -22.79 -10.40 -3.12
CA ARG A 51 -23.69 -9.24 -3.17
C ARG A 51 -22.93 -7.95 -3.45
N GLN A 52 -21.76 -7.75 -2.83
CA GLN A 52 -20.91 -6.59 -3.10
C GLN A 52 -20.39 -6.60 -4.55
N ILE A 53 -19.96 -7.76 -5.07
CA ILE A 53 -19.50 -7.92 -6.44
C ILE A 53 -20.64 -7.55 -7.41
N LEU A 54 -21.83 -8.10 -7.24
CA LEU A 54 -22.98 -7.80 -8.08
C LEU A 54 -23.41 -6.33 -7.99
N LEU A 55 -23.27 -5.71 -6.82
CA LEU A 55 -23.51 -4.27 -6.64
C LEU A 55 -22.49 -3.43 -7.42
N GLU A 56 -21.23 -3.84 -7.50
CA GLU A 56 -20.21 -3.15 -8.28
C GLU A 56 -20.35 -3.41 -9.79
N VAL A 57 -20.71 -4.62 -10.21
CA VAL A 57 -20.94 -4.98 -11.62
C VAL A 57 -22.20 -4.30 -12.18
N SER A 58 -23.28 -4.21 -11.40
CA SER A 58 -24.52 -3.52 -11.79
C SER A 58 -24.39 -1.99 -11.86
N ALA A 59 -23.20 -1.44 -11.64
CA ALA A 59 -22.96 -0.01 -11.65
C ALA A 59 -22.99 0.57 -13.08
N ARG A 60 -24.00 1.39 -13.38
CA ARG A 60 -24.14 2.01 -14.70
C ARG A 60 -23.17 3.14 -15.04
N ARG A 61 -22.54 3.76 -14.03
CA ARG A 61 -21.68 4.93 -14.22
C ARG A 61 -20.23 4.59 -13.87
N PRO A 62 -19.26 4.97 -14.72
CA PRO A 62 -17.84 4.75 -14.44
C PRO A 62 -17.35 5.61 -13.26
N LEU A 63 -17.94 6.80 -13.05
CA LEU A 63 -17.67 7.70 -11.92
C LEU A 63 -18.93 7.91 -11.06
N GLY A 64 -18.75 7.92 -9.74
CA GLY A 64 -19.80 8.22 -8.77
C GLY A 64 -20.21 9.69 -8.75
N ARG A 65 -19.22 10.60 -8.76
CA ARG A 65 -19.40 12.07 -8.79
C ARG A 65 -18.54 12.71 -9.88
N PRO A 66 -18.99 12.68 -11.16
CA PRO A 66 -18.22 13.23 -12.28
C PRO A 66 -17.87 14.72 -12.13
N ASP A 67 -18.75 15.52 -11.54
CA ASP A 67 -18.58 16.96 -11.31
C ASP A 67 -17.44 17.28 -10.35
N ARG A 68 -17.15 16.40 -9.38
CA ARG A 68 -16.09 16.58 -8.38
C ARG A 68 -14.78 15.91 -8.76
N PHE A 69 -14.80 14.99 -9.72
CA PHE A 69 -13.64 14.20 -10.10
C PHE A 69 -12.40 15.05 -10.47
N PRO A 70 -12.50 16.11 -11.31
CA PRO A 70 -11.31 16.91 -11.65
C PRO A 70 -10.66 17.57 -10.44
N ALA A 71 -11.47 18.10 -9.52
CA ALA A 71 -10.98 18.73 -8.30
C ALA A 71 -10.33 17.71 -7.35
N ALA A 72 -10.96 16.54 -7.19
CA ALA A 72 -10.44 15.46 -6.35
C ALA A 72 -9.14 14.87 -6.91
N HIS A 73 -9.06 14.68 -8.23
CA HIS A 73 -7.83 14.26 -8.91
C HIS A 73 -6.69 15.25 -8.69
N ALA A 74 -6.93 16.55 -8.92
CA ALA A 74 -5.93 17.59 -8.73
C ALA A 74 -5.45 17.68 -7.27
N LEU A 75 -6.36 17.54 -6.30
CA LEU A 75 -6.03 17.50 -4.88
C LEU A 75 -5.18 16.27 -4.53
N ALA A 76 -5.53 15.09 -5.05
CA ALA A 76 -4.76 13.86 -4.86
C ALA A 76 -3.34 14.00 -5.42
N VAL A 77 -3.18 14.45 -6.67
CA VAL A 77 -1.86 14.68 -7.27
C VAL A 77 -1.05 15.69 -6.47
N ARG A 78 -1.64 16.84 -6.09
CA ARG A 78 -0.98 17.86 -5.27
C ARG A 78 -0.54 17.29 -3.92
N SER A 79 -1.39 16.49 -3.27
CA SER A 79 -1.06 15.87 -1.99
C SER A 79 0.13 14.91 -2.08
N LEU A 80 0.21 14.14 -3.17
CA LEU A 80 1.32 13.22 -3.43
C LEU A 80 2.61 13.99 -3.75
N GLU A 81 2.52 15.08 -4.51
CA GLU A 81 3.65 15.97 -4.77
C GLU A 81 4.20 16.57 -3.46
N VAL A 82 3.32 17.11 -2.60
CA VAL A 82 3.69 17.67 -1.31
C VAL A 82 4.33 16.62 -0.41
N LEU A 83 3.79 15.41 -0.39
CA LEU A 83 4.34 14.29 0.37
C LEU A 83 5.70 13.84 -0.17
N ASP A 84 5.88 13.70 -1.49
CA ASP A 84 7.17 13.33 -2.08
C ASP A 84 8.26 14.36 -1.75
N ARG A 85 7.91 15.65 -1.85
CA ARG A 85 8.85 16.75 -1.58
C ARG A 85 9.22 16.88 -0.11
N ASN A 86 8.26 16.77 0.81
CA ASN A 86 8.45 17.11 2.22
C ASN A 86 8.46 15.92 3.18
N GLY A 87 7.96 14.76 2.73
CA GLY A 87 7.73 13.57 3.54
C GLY A 87 8.98 13.02 4.22
N THR A 88 10.17 13.35 3.73
CA THR A 88 11.45 12.88 4.26
C THR A 88 12.31 13.98 4.88
N ARG A 89 11.92 15.25 4.81
CA ARG A 89 12.76 16.37 5.25
C ARG A 89 12.86 16.47 6.77
N GLN A 90 14.04 16.89 7.24
CA GLN A 90 14.32 17.38 8.61
C GLN A 90 13.69 16.54 9.71
N ILE A 91 14.08 15.27 9.80
CA ILE A 91 13.64 14.42 10.90
C ILE A 91 14.51 14.71 12.12
N LYS A 92 13.90 15.24 13.17
CA LYS A 92 14.56 15.43 14.47
C LYS A 92 14.17 14.29 15.38
N VAL A 93 15.16 13.52 15.83
CA VAL A 93 14.99 12.47 16.83
C VAL A 93 15.76 12.89 18.07
N LYS A 94 15.15 12.73 19.25
CA LYS A 94 15.84 12.93 20.52
C LYS A 94 16.41 11.57 20.94
N ALA A 95 17.63 11.27 20.54
CA ALA A 95 18.35 10.03 20.83
C ALA A 95 19.56 10.33 21.74
N ALA A 96 19.28 10.68 22.99
CA ALA A 96 20.24 10.72 24.11
C ALA A 96 21.67 11.24 23.79
N GLY A 97 21.81 12.34 23.03
CA GLY A 97 23.05 13.12 22.95
C GLY A 97 23.78 13.08 21.59
N PRO A 98 25.11 12.88 21.55
CA PRO A 98 25.93 13.13 20.35
C PRO A 98 25.63 12.21 19.14
N LEU A 99 24.88 11.12 19.35
CA LEU A 99 24.46 10.20 18.30
C LEU A 99 23.18 10.65 17.57
N ASP A 100 22.56 11.77 17.99
CA ASP A 100 21.37 12.36 17.39
C ASP A 100 21.44 12.50 15.86
N PRO A 101 22.56 12.97 15.24
CA PRO A 101 22.64 13.10 13.80
C PRO A 101 22.59 11.75 13.07
N VAL A 102 23.28 10.74 13.60
CA VAL A 102 23.33 9.39 13.01
C VAL A 102 21.98 8.72 13.14
N ALA A 103 21.37 8.77 14.33
CA ALA A 103 20.02 8.25 14.57
C ALA A 103 18.99 8.94 13.66
N SER A 104 19.07 10.27 13.53
CA SER A 104 18.18 11.04 12.65
C SER A 104 18.32 10.65 11.19
N TYR A 105 19.55 10.46 10.71
CA TYR A 105 19.82 9.99 9.36
C TYR A 105 19.23 8.59 9.10
N LEU A 106 19.45 7.63 10.01
CA LEU A 106 18.95 6.26 9.85
C LEU A 106 17.41 6.21 9.88
N VAL A 107 16.78 6.96 10.79
CA VAL A 107 15.32 7.10 10.84
C VAL A 107 14.81 7.74 9.55
N GLN A 108 15.52 8.72 9.01
CA GLN A 108 15.19 9.37 7.74
C GLN A 108 15.24 8.42 6.55
N LEU A 109 16.20 7.49 6.50
CA LEU A 109 16.24 6.46 5.46
C LEU A 109 14.99 5.59 5.49
N VAL A 110 14.60 5.09 6.67
CA VAL A 110 13.38 4.26 6.82
C VAL A 110 12.13 5.05 6.46
N THR A 111 11.99 6.28 6.98
CA THR A 111 10.86 7.14 6.62
C THR A 111 10.80 7.40 5.11
N GLY A 112 11.95 7.66 4.48
CA GLY A 112 12.05 7.91 3.05
C GLY A 112 11.64 6.72 2.21
N PHE A 113 12.07 5.52 2.60
CA PHE A 113 11.66 4.28 1.95
C PHE A 113 10.13 4.11 1.99
N ILE A 114 9.52 4.23 3.16
CA ILE A 114 8.08 4.02 3.35
C ILE A 114 7.27 5.06 2.57
N VAL A 115 7.65 6.34 2.67
CA VAL A 115 6.96 7.43 1.97
C VAL A 115 7.03 7.24 0.45
N ARG A 116 8.21 6.95 -0.10
CA ARG A 116 8.38 6.75 -1.55
C ARG A 116 7.64 5.52 -2.05
N SER A 117 7.69 4.42 -1.30
CA SER A 117 6.93 3.20 -1.62
C SER A 117 5.42 3.48 -1.64
N TYR A 118 4.91 4.23 -0.66
CA TYR A 118 3.52 4.63 -0.60
C TYR A 118 3.11 5.51 -1.79
N VAL A 119 3.88 6.56 -2.11
CA VAL A 119 3.58 7.46 -3.23
C VAL A 119 3.59 6.70 -4.56
N SER A 120 4.58 5.82 -4.77
CA SER A 120 4.67 4.93 -5.93
C SER A 120 3.44 4.00 -6.05
N SER A 121 3.01 3.40 -4.94
CA SER A 121 1.81 2.56 -4.91
C SER A 121 0.54 3.37 -5.18
N ALA A 122 0.44 4.59 -4.63
CA ALA A 122 -0.72 5.46 -4.81
C ALA A 122 -0.91 5.84 -6.27
N ILE A 123 0.15 6.29 -6.95
CA ILE A 123 0.07 6.67 -8.36
C ILE A 123 -0.21 5.47 -9.26
N ASP A 124 0.32 4.28 -8.93
CA ASP A 124 0.09 3.04 -9.67
C ASP A 124 -1.37 2.58 -9.53
N SER A 125 -1.93 2.62 -8.32
CA SER A 125 -3.34 2.34 -8.06
C SER A 125 -4.26 3.32 -8.79
N MET A 126 -3.95 4.63 -8.78
CA MET A 126 -4.70 5.64 -9.55
C MET A 126 -4.69 5.32 -11.04
N HIS A 127 -3.51 5.07 -11.62
CA HIS A 127 -3.38 4.76 -13.04
C HIS A 127 -4.15 3.49 -13.44
N LYS A 128 -4.01 2.41 -12.67
CA LYS A 128 -4.74 1.15 -12.92
C LYS A 128 -6.25 1.35 -12.83
N LEU A 129 -6.71 2.10 -11.84
CA LEU A 129 -8.12 2.40 -11.66
C LEU A 129 -8.66 3.21 -12.84
N TYR A 130 -7.96 4.27 -13.24
CA TYR A 130 -8.35 5.08 -14.40
C TYR A 130 -8.33 4.30 -15.70
N ALA A 131 -7.33 3.44 -15.93
CA ALA A 131 -7.27 2.60 -17.12
C ALA A 131 -8.47 1.64 -17.22
N ARG A 132 -8.81 0.97 -16.10
CA ARG A 132 -9.96 0.06 -16.04
C ARG A 132 -11.29 0.79 -16.24
N ARG A 133 -11.44 1.96 -15.61
CA ARG A 133 -12.65 2.79 -15.72
C ARG A 133 -12.79 3.48 -17.07
N TRP A 134 -11.68 3.79 -17.73
CA TRP A 134 -11.71 4.35 -19.07
C TRP A 134 -12.13 3.30 -20.10
N ALA A 135 -11.67 2.05 -19.93
CA ALA A 135 -12.03 0.94 -20.80
C ALA A 135 -13.51 0.53 -20.68
N ASN A 136 -14.13 0.70 -19.51
CA ASN A 136 -15.54 0.36 -19.27
C ASN A 136 -16.52 1.54 -19.46
N ALA A 137 -16.02 2.76 -19.73
CA ALA A 137 -16.87 3.90 -20.03
C ALA A 137 -17.34 3.84 -21.49
N LEU A 138 -18.64 4.04 -21.74
CA LEU A 138 -19.18 4.15 -23.10
C LEU A 138 -18.57 5.34 -23.84
N VAL A 139 -18.57 5.29 -25.17
CA VAL A 139 -17.93 6.31 -26.02
C VAL A 139 -18.51 7.72 -25.76
N ASP A 140 -19.82 7.79 -25.56
CA ASP A 140 -20.54 9.06 -25.36
C ASP A 140 -20.59 9.54 -23.90
N ASP A 141 -20.02 8.77 -22.96
CA ASP A 141 -20.03 9.17 -21.54
C ASP A 141 -19.04 10.32 -21.31
N PRO A 142 -19.47 11.48 -20.76
CA PRO A 142 -18.58 12.60 -20.46
C PRO A 142 -17.43 12.23 -19.50
N ALA A 143 -17.61 11.22 -18.63
CA ALA A 143 -16.57 10.71 -17.76
C ALA A 143 -15.39 10.09 -18.52
N ARG A 144 -15.61 9.59 -19.74
CA ARG A 144 -14.56 8.94 -20.56
C ARG A 144 -13.42 9.90 -20.88
N ALA A 145 -13.74 11.14 -21.25
CA ALA A 145 -12.72 12.16 -21.54
C ALA A 145 -11.92 12.53 -20.27
N MET A 146 -12.60 12.70 -19.13
CA MET A 146 -11.97 13.01 -17.85
C MET A 146 -11.03 11.91 -17.38
N LEU A 147 -11.48 10.65 -17.46
CA LEU A 147 -10.68 9.46 -17.12
C LEU A 147 -9.49 9.26 -18.06
N GLY A 148 -9.67 9.51 -19.36
CA GLY A 148 -8.60 9.42 -20.35
C GLY A 148 -7.48 10.42 -20.06
N ARG A 149 -7.84 11.67 -19.74
CA ARG A 149 -6.89 12.70 -19.32
C ARG A 149 -6.17 12.31 -18.01
N ALA A 150 -6.91 11.93 -16.98
CA ALA A 150 -6.32 11.56 -15.69
C ALA A 150 -5.42 10.31 -15.78
N ARG A 151 -5.79 9.33 -16.61
CA ARG A 151 -4.94 8.17 -16.94
C ARG A 151 -3.62 8.62 -17.55
N TYR A 152 -3.66 9.48 -18.57
CA TYR A 152 -2.47 9.99 -19.23
C TYR A 152 -1.56 10.77 -18.26
N GLU A 153 -2.15 11.68 -17.47
CA GLU A 153 -1.43 12.45 -16.45
C GLU A 153 -0.75 11.52 -15.43
N THR A 154 -1.48 10.54 -14.88
CA THR A 154 -0.90 9.58 -13.93
C THR A 154 0.18 8.71 -14.55
N GLU A 155 0.04 8.29 -15.81
CA GLU A 155 1.06 7.53 -16.54
C GLU A 155 2.37 8.32 -16.66
N LYS A 156 2.28 9.61 -17.00
CA LYS A 156 3.44 10.51 -17.08
C LYS A 156 4.08 10.77 -15.72
N LEU A 157 3.27 10.86 -14.67
CA LEU A 157 3.74 11.04 -13.30
C LEU A 157 4.46 9.81 -12.71
N GLN A 158 4.22 8.60 -13.24
CA GLN A 158 4.85 7.39 -12.72
C GLN A 158 6.38 7.48 -12.74
N SER A 159 7.00 8.03 -13.79
CA SER A 159 8.46 8.16 -13.85
C SER A 159 9.03 9.10 -12.78
N GLY A 160 8.26 10.13 -12.39
CA GLY A 160 8.61 11.06 -11.33
C GLY A 160 8.52 10.45 -9.92
N PHE A 161 7.53 9.59 -9.70
CA PHE A 161 7.24 9.00 -8.38
C PHE A 161 7.88 7.62 -8.15
N LYS A 162 8.13 6.83 -9.21
CA LYS A 162 8.77 5.50 -9.13
C LYS A 162 10.30 5.60 -9.07
N ARG A 163 10.83 6.49 -8.22
CA ARG A 163 12.27 6.61 -7.97
C ARG A 163 12.74 5.55 -6.96
N ASN A 164 14.03 5.23 -6.96
CA ASN A 164 14.62 4.32 -5.98
C ASN A 164 14.26 4.78 -4.55
N PRO A 165 13.53 3.95 -3.76
CA PRO A 165 13.01 4.34 -2.46
C PRO A 165 14.11 4.59 -1.42
N LEU A 166 15.28 3.96 -1.57
CA LEU A 166 16.38 4.13 -0.63
C LEU A 166 17.21 5.40 -0.88
N GLY A 167 17.11 6.01 -2.07
CA GLY A 167 17.83 7.24 -2.41
C GLY A 167 19.37 7.13 -2.42
N VAL A 168 19.92 6.00 -1.97
CA VAL A 168 21.33 5.64 -2.10
C VAL A 168 21.59 5.10 -3.51
N PRO A 169 22.70 5.52 -4.15
CA PRO A 169 23.16 4.92 -5.39
C PRO A 169 23.21 3.40 -5.26
N THR A 170 22.63 2.67 -6.21
CA THR A 170 22.61 1.19 -6.22
C THR A 170 24.02 0.60 -6.10
N PHE A 171 25.05 1.33 -6.54
CA PHE A 171 26.46 0.96 -6.38
C PHE A 171 26.94 0.88 -4.92
N LEU A 172 26.37 1.65 -3.99
CA LEU A 172 26.66 1.55 -2.54
C LEU A 172 25.93 0.37 -1.88
N LEU A 173 24.92 -0.21 -2.53
CA LEU A 173 24.26 -1.46 -2.15
C LEU A 173 24.92 -2.69 -2.79
N GLY A 174 26.00 -2.50 -3.55
CA GLY A 174 26.80 -3.57 -4.16
C GLY A 174 27.71 -4.28 -3.17
N GLY A 175 28.43 -5.29 -3.67
CA GLY A 175 29.23 -6.24 -2.87
C GLY A 175 30.16 -5.59 -1.83
N ALA A 176 30.73 -4.40 -2.07
CA ALA A 176 31.65 -3.77 -1.14
C ALA A 176 31.03 -3.39 0.22
N ALA A 177 29.81 -2.85 0.27
CA ALA A 177 29.17 -2.48 1.53
C ALA A 177 28.67 -3.72 2.30
N VAL A 178 28.16 -4.72 1.57
CA VAL A 178 27.75 -6.02 2.11
C VAL A 178 28.97 -6.79 2.65
N SER A 179 30.09 -6.77 1.92
CA SER A 179 31.35 -7.33 2.36
C SER A 179 31.89 -6.60 3.58
N ALA A 180 31.86 -5.27 3.63
CA ALA A 180 32.30 -4.51 4.79
C ALA A 180 31.45 -4.80 6.05
N ALA A 181 30.12 -4.86 5.89
CA ALA A 181 29.22 -5.27 6.97
C ALA A 181 29.47 -6.71 7.39
N GLY A 182 29.67 -7.62 6.43
CA GLY A 182 30.01 -9.01 6.65
C GLY A 182 31.34 -9.18 7.39
N THR A 183 32.39 -8.47 6.99
CA THR A 183 33.71 -8.50 7.64
C THR A 183 33.65 -7.93 9.05
N ALA A 184 32.92 -6.83 9.28
CA ALA A 184 32.72 -6.29 10.62
C ALA A 184 31.98 -7.29 11.53
N MET A 185 30.94 -7.95 11.00
CA MET A 185 30.19 -8.97 11.72
C MET A 185 31.04 -10.21 11.99
N GLN A 186 31.83 -10.65 11.02
CA GLN A 186 32.72 -11.80 11.12
C GLN A 186 33.86 -11.54 12.11
N GLN A 187 34.39 -10.32 12.19
CA GLN A 187 35.37 -9.90 13.21
C GLN A 187 34.79 -9.90 14.63
N VAL A 188 33.54 -9.47 14.81
CA VAL A 188 32.84 -9.57 16.10
C VAL A 188 32.64 -11.03 16.48
N VAL A 189 32.25 -11.89 15.53
CA VAL A 189 32.06 -13.33 15.74
C VAL A 189 33.38 -14.03 16.07
N THR A 190 34.46 -13.77 15.34
CA THR A 190 35.76 -14.41 15.62
C THR A 190 36.39 -13.93 16.92
N SER A 191 36.19 -12.67 17.30
CA SER A 191 36.64 -12.12 18.59
C SER A 191 35.84 -12.66 19.79
N ALA A 192 34.59 -13.07 19.57
CA ALA A 192 33.76 -13.68 20.60
C ALA A 192 34.19 -15.12 20.93
N LEU A 193 34.93 -15.82 20.06
CA LEU A 193 35.19 -17.26 20.23
C LEU A 193 36.38 -17.60 21.15
N THR A 194 37.13 -16.61 21.64
CA THR A 194 38.40 -16.87 22.37
C THR A 194 38.29 -16.83 23.90
N SER A 195 37.25 -16.21 24.48
CA SER A 195 37.09 -16.07 25.93
C SER A 195 35.62 -16.04 26.33
N THR A 196 35.25 -16.66 27.47
CA THR A 196 33.88 -16.60 28.00
C THR A 196 33.40 -15.16 28.19
N TRP A 197 34.27 -14.25 28.64
CA TRP A 197 33.95 -12.84 28.78
C TRP A 197 33.69 -12.15 27.42
N SER A 198 34.42 -12.50 26.37
CA SER A 198 34.18 -11.93 25.03
C SER A 198 32.88 -12.46 24.42
N LYS A 199 32.49 -13.72 24.68
CA LYS A 199 31.16 -14.27 24.29
C LYS A 199 30.01 -13.48 24.91
N VAL A 200 30.10 -13.20 26.22
CA VAL A 200 29.07 -12.44 26.95
C VAL A 200 28.97 -11.00 26.43
N VAL A 201 30.12 -10.32 26.29
CA VAL A 201 30.15 -8.94 25.75
C VAL A 201 29.61 -8.89 24.33
N ALA A 202 30.02 -9.80 23.45
CA ALA A 202 29.53 -9.86 22.07
C ALA A 202 28.01 -10.08 22.00
N THR A 203 27.46 -10.93 22.88
CA THR A 203 26.01 -11.16 22.97
C THR A 203 25.25 -9.89 23.37
N ILE A 204 25.76 -9.16 24.37
CA ILE A 204 25.17 -7.89 24.80
C ILE A 204 25.22 -6.85 23.68
N VAL A 205 26.36 -6.72 23.00
CA VAL A 205 26.53 -5.80 21.86
C VAL A 205 25.56 -6.14 20.73
N LEU A 206 25.41 -7.42 20.39
CA LEU A 206 24.49 -7.87 19.36
C LEU A 206 23.03 -7.56 19.71
N ALA A 207 22.62 -7.84 20.95
CA ALA A 207 21.28 -7.50 21.44
C ALA A 207 21.03 -5.98 21.40
N ALA A 208 22.02 -5.17 21.76
CA ALA A 208 21.94 -3.71 21.68
C ALA A 208 21.80 -3.22 20.23
N VAL A 209 22.51 -3.82 19.27
CA VAL A 209 22.39 -3.51 17.83
C VAL A 209 20.99 -3.84 17.33
N PHE A 210 20.44 -5.01 17.66
CA PHE A 210 19.06 -5.36 17.29
C PHE A 210 18.03 -4.41 17.91
N GLY A 211 18.20 -4.04 19.17
CA GLY A 211 17.38 -3.03 19.85
C GLY A 211 17.42 -1.67 19.14
N ALA A 212 18.62 -1.22 18.76
CA ALA A 212 18.80 0.04 18.03
C ALA A 212 18.13 0.01 16.65
N ILE A 213 18.32 -1.07 15.87
CA ILE A 213 17.68 -1.25 14.56
C ILE A 213 16.15 -1.24 14.71
N SER A 214 15.62 -2.02 15.66
CA SER A 214 14.17 -2.05 15.92
C SER A 214 13.62 -0.67 16.26
N TRP A 215 14.30 0.06 17.15
CA TRP A 215 13.92 1.43 17.53
C TRP A 215 13.91 2.39 16.32
N ILE A 216 14.94 2.33 15.48
CA ILE A 216 15.03 3.13 14.24
C ILE A 216 13.84 2.83 13.32
N VAL A 217 13.54 1.55 13.09
CA VAL A 217 12.47 1.13 12.19
C VAL A 217 11.09 1.57 12.71
N ILE A 218 10.81 1.36 14.00
CA ILE A 218 9.55 1.79 14.62
C ILE A 218 9.40 3.31 14.52
N ARG A 219 10.45 4.06 14.82
CA ARG A 219 10.41 5.53 14.76
C ARG A 219 10.22 6.02 13.34
N GLY A 220 10.93 5.43 12.38
CA GLY A 220 10.80 5.74 10.96
C GLY A 220 9.39 5.48 10.42
N ALA A 221 8.81 4.33 10.78
CA ALA A 221 7.44 3.94 10.42
C ALA A 221 6.38 4.87 11.05
N ALA A 222 6.54 5.23 12.32
CA ALA A 222 5.62 6.14 13.00
C ALA A 222 5.60 7.54 12.35
N ILE A 223 6.77 8.07 12.00
CA ILE A 223 6.89 9.38 11.33
C ILE A 223 6.32 9.32 9.91
N ALA A 224 6.65 8.28 9.14
CA ALA A 224 6.11 8.07 7.80
C ALA A 224 4.58 8.02 7.83
N ARG A 225 4.00 7.18 8.70
CA ARG A 225 2.55 7.06 8.88
C ARG A 225 1.88 8.40 9.20
N ARG A 226 2.46 9.17 10.13
CA ARG A 226 1.95 10.50 10.49
C ARG A 226 1.97 11.44 9.28
N ARG A 227 3.06 11.47 8.52
CA ARG A 227 3.20 12.36 7.35
C ARG A 227 2.23 11.96 6.24
N ILE A 228 2.14 10.69 5.89
CA ILE A 228 1.18 10.15 4.91
C ILE A 228 -0.26 10.53 5.29
N ARG A 229 -0.63 10.34 6.57
CA ARG A 229 -1.96 10.70 7.05
C ARG A 229 -2.25 12.19 6.94
N LEU A 230 -1.29 13.05 7.31
CA LEU A 230 -1.46 14.50 7.29
C LEU A 230 -1.51 15.10 5.88
N THR A 231 -0.89 14.46 4.89
CA THR A 231 -0.77 15.04 3.56
C THR A 231 -1.73 14.44 2.55
N SER A 232 -1.81 13.11 2.45
CA SER A 232 -2.37 12.44 1.27
C SER A 232 -3.54 11.52 1.56
N ARG A 233 -3.70 11.03 2.80
CA ARG A 233 -4.76 10.07 3.13
C ARG A 233 -6.14 10.63 2.82
N ASP A 234 -6.48 11.77 3.40
CA ASP A 234 -7.81 12.37 3.22
C ASP A 234 -8.06 12.78 1.76
N ALA A 235 -7.02 13.22 1.04
CA ALA A 235 -7.10 13.56 -0.37
C ALA A 235 -7.36 12.33 -1.27
N LEU A 236 -6.72 11.19 -0.97
CA LEU A 236 -6.95 9.93 -1.68
C LEU A 236 -8.28 9.31 -1.30
N ASP A 237 -8.69 9.38 -0.03
CA ASP A 237 -10.01 8.93 0.42
C ASP A 237 -11.11 9.73 -0.31
N ALA A 238 -10.97 11.06 -0.41
CA ALA A 238 -11.88 11.91 -1.18
C ALA A 238 -11.91 11.53 -2.66
N LEU A 239 -10.74 11.28 -3.27
CA LEU A 239 -10.68 10.80 -4.66
C LEU A 239 -11.42 9.47 -4.84
N TRP A 240 -11.19 8.50 -3.97
CA TRP A 240 -11.87 7.20 -4.04
C TRP A 240 -13.38 7.32 -3.81
N GLU A 241 -13.82 8.22 -2.94
CA GLU A 241 -15.25 8.53 -2.78
C GLU A 241 -15.84 9.13 -4.07
N THR A 242 -15.12 10.05 -4.73
CA THR A 242 -15.59 10.66 -5.98
C THR A 242 -15.66 9.67 -7.15
N ILE A 243 -14.71 8.73 -7.23
CA ILE A 243 -14.74 7.66 -8.23
C ILE A 243 -15.87 6.69 -7.90
N GLY A 244 -16.02 6.32 -6.63
CA GLY A 244 -17.05 5.42 -6.14
C GLY A 244 -16.86 3.97 -6.58
N ARG A 245 -17.38 3.03 -5.78
CA ARG A 245 -17.44 1.59 -6.10
C ARG A 245 -16.10 1.02 -6.58
N CYS A 246 -14.99 1.44 -5.97
CA CYS A 246 -13.63 1.07 -6.38
C CYS A 246 -12.77 0.58 -5.19
N GLY A 247 -13.44 0.03 -4.17
CA GLY A 247 -12.81 -0.38 -2.91
C GLY A 247 -12.20 0.81 -2.15
N HIS A 248 -11.02 0.57 -1.55
CA HIS A 248 -10.31 1.55 -0.74
C HIS A 248 -8.99 2.00 -1.39
N PRO A 249 -8.52 3.22 -1.09
CA PRO A 249 -7.20 3.65 -1.53
C PRO A 249 -6.09 2.79 -0.89
N PRO A 250 -4.90 2.77 -1.50
CA PRO A 250 -3.79 1.98 -0.98
C PRO A 250 -3.42 2.39 0.44
N GLY A 251 -3.19 1.39 1.29
CA GLY A 251 -2.69 1.59 2.66
C GLY A 251 -1.20 1.89 2.70
N ASP A 252 -0.73 2.43 3.83
CA ASP A 252 0.70 2.55 4.11
C ASP A 252 1.26 1.22 4.66
N GLN A 253 2.55 0.97 4.39
CA GLN A 253 3.23 -0.25 4.85
C GLN A 253 3.72 -0.17 6.31
N SER A 254 3.36 0.88 7.05
CA SER A 254 3.95 1.15 8.38
C SER A 254 3.61 0.05 9.38
N LYS A 255 2.46 -0.62 9.24
CA LYS A 255 2.09 -1.77 10.07
C LYS A 255 3.02 -2.96 9.84
N THR A 256 3.35 -3.25 8.58
CA THR A 256 4.28 -4.33 8.20
C THR A 256 5.68 -4.03 8.74
N PHE A 257 6.14 -2.78 8.64
CA PHE A 257 7.42 -2.36 9.21
C PHE A 257 7.45 -2.43 10.75
N ALA A 258 6.36 -2.06 11.41
CA ALA A 258 6.24 -2.22 12.86
C ALA A 258 6.30 -3.69 13.30
N LEU A 259 5.64 -4.59 12.54
CA LEU A 259 5.72 -6.04 12.78
C LEU A 259 7.14 -6.57 12.59
N ILE A 260 7.83 -6.19 11.50
CA ILE A 260 9.22 -6.58 11.26
C ILE A 260 10.12 -6.10 12.41
N ALA A 261 9.94 -4.86 12.87
CA ALA A 261 10.73 -4.32 13.97
C ALA A 261 10.48 -5.05 15.30
N LEU A 262 9.23 -5.47 15.56
CA LEU A 262 8.89 -6.28 16.72
C LEU A 262 9.57 -7.65 16.68
N ILE A 263 9.59 -8.28 15.50
CA ILE A 263 10.29 -9.56 15.28
C ILE A 263 11.80 -9.39 15.52
N ILE A 264 12.41 -8.34 14.96
CA ILE A 264 13.84 -8.03 15.18
C ILE A 264 14.14 -7.84 16.66
N LEU A 265 13.27 -7.15 17.40
CA LEU A 265 13.43 -6.94 18.83
C LEU A 265 13.33 -8.26 19.61
N ALA A 266 12.36 -9.11 19.26
CA ALA A 266 12.17 -10.41 19.89
C ALA A 266 13.39 -11.32 19.66
N VAL A 267 13.93 -11.34 18.44
CA VAL A 267 15.18 -12.06 18.12
C VAL A 267 16.36 -11.50 18.91
N GLY A 268 16.48 -10.17 19.00
CA GLY A 268 17.51 -9.51 19.82
C GLY A 268 17.45 -9.91 21.29
N TRP A 269 16.24 -9.96 21.87
CA TRP A 269 16.04 -10.40 23.24
C TRP A 269 16.35 -11.88 23.45
N LEU A 270 15.93 -12.74 22.52
CA LEU A 270 16.18 -14.18 22.59
C LEU A 270 17.67 -14.52 22.44
N SER A 271 18.45 -13.67 21.76
CA SER A 271 19.90 -13.86 21.60
C SER A 271 20.65 -13.82 22.94
N ILE A 272 20.13 -13.12 23.95
CA ILE A 272 20.76 -13.00 25.27
C ILE A 272 20.82 -14.34 26.02
N PRO A 273 19.68 -15.00 26.34
CA PRO A 273 19.72 -16.27 27.06
C PRO A 273 20.44 -17.37 26.26
N ILE A 274 20.28 -17.40 24.94
CA ILE A 274 20.98 -18.37 24.08
C ILE A 274 22.49 -18.13 24.14
N GLY A 275 22.94 -16.88 23.98
CA GLY A 275 24.36 -16.53 24.03
C GLY A 275 24.97 -16.85 25.40
N LEU A 276 24.24 -16.61 26.49
CA LEU A 276 24.67 -16.99 27.84
C LEU A 276 24.83 -18.50 27.97
N VAL A 277 23.82 -19.29 27.61
CA VAL A 277 23.88 -20.77 27.68
C VAL A 277 25.05 -21.30 26.87
N VAL A 278 25.24 -20.83 25.63
CA VAL A 278 26.37 -21.21 24.78
C VAL A 278 27.71 -20.82 25.41
N SER A 279 27.80 -19.65 26.03
CA SER A 279 29.03 -19.18 26.67
C SER A 279 29.47 -20.01 27.88
N PHE A 280 28.53 -20.67 28.58
CA PHE A 280 28.83 -21.53 29.73
C PHE A 280 29.05 -23.01 29.34
N LEU A 281 28.53 -23.44 28.18
CA LEU A 281 28.70 -24.81 27.69
C LEU A 281 29.98 -25.04 26.86
N THR A 282 30.67 -23.97 26.45
CA THR A 282 31.86 -24.00 25.59
C THR A 282 32.98 -23.12 26.12
#